data_AF-A0A364NIQ6-F1
#
_entry.id   AF-A0A364NIQ6-F1
#
_cell.length_a   1.000
_cell.length_b   1.000
_cell.length_c   1.000
_cell.angle_alpha   90.00
_cell.angle_beta   90.00
_cell.angle_gamma   90.00
#
_symmetry.space_group_name_H-M   'P 1'
#
loop_
_entity.id
_entity.type
_entity.pdbx_description
1 polymer ?
#
loop_
_entity_poly.entity_id
_entity_poly.type
_entity_poly.pdbx_seq_one_letter_code
_entity_poly.pdbx_strand_id
1 'polypeptide(L)' 'MTMGSFMTYVLHFSGLLVVIVGLSIKPKMKVLGLVIAVGGFLLGTSPVWYSAITQPTDEEMYEAWREQQRLHQERMDNRH' A
#
# COMPACT_ATOMS: atom_id res chain seq x y z
N MET A 1 -13.33 5.62 5.59
CA MET A 1 -12.07 5.35 4.88
C MET A 1 -11.15 6.53 5.10
N THR A 2 -9.89 6.31 5.49
CA THR A 2 -8.88 7.37 5.50
C THR A 2 -8.51 7.75 4.07
N MET A 3 -8.10 9.00 3.84
CA MET A 3 -7.64 9.47 2.52
C MET A 3 -6.55 8.55 1.94
N GLY A 4 -5.68 8.01 2.79
CA GLY A 4 -4.62 7.06 2.42
C GLY A 4 -5.13 5.71 1.92
N SER A 5 -6.14 5.11 2.57
CA SER A 5 -6.77 3.88 2.07
C SER A 5 -7.47 4.11 0.73
N PHE A 6 -8.16 5.24 0.56
CA PHE A 6 -8.84 5.55 -0.70
C PHE A 6 -7.86 5.65 -1.87
N MET A 7 -6.77 6.41 -1.70
CA MET A 7 -5.75 6.58 -2.75
C MET A 7 -5.06 5.25 -3.11
N THR A 8 -4.88 4.37 -2.12
CA THR A 8 -4.33 3.01 -2.35
C THR A 8 -5.21 2.20 -3.31
N TYR A 9 -6.53 2.20 -3.09
CA TYR A 9 -7.46 1.50 -3.98
C TYR A 9 -7.52 2.14 -5.37
N VAL A 10 -7.56 3.47 -5.45
CA VAL A 10 -7.56 4.19 -6.74
C VAL A 10 -6.31 3.84 -7.56
N LEU A 11 -5.13 3.82 -6.94
CA LEU A 11 -3.90 3.46 -7.63
C LEU A 11 -3.90 1.99 -8.08
N HIS A 12 -4.39 1.09 -7.23
CA HIS A 12 -4.51 -0.34 -7.57
C HIS A 12 -5.43 -0.58 -8.79
N PHE A 13 -6.65 -0.01 -8.76
CA PHE A 13 -7.62 -0.19 -9.83
C PHE A 13 -7.22 0.52 -11.13
N SER A 14 -6.58 1.68 -11.04
CA SER A 14 -6.03 2.35 -12.22
C SER A 14 -4.90 1.54 -12.86
N GLY A 15 -4.02 0.91 -12.07
CA GLY A 15 -3.03 -0.04 -12.55
C GLY A 15 -3.67 -1.22 -13.29
N LEU A 16 -4.73 -1.81 -12.73
CA LEU A 16 -5.49 -2.88 -13.39
C LEU A 16 -6.10 -2.46 -14.73
N LEU A 17 -6.65 -1.24 -14.81
CA LEU A 17 -7.17 -0.71 -16.08
C LEU A 17 -6.05 -0.60 -17.13
N VAL A 18 -4.87 -0.14 -16.74
CA VAL A 18 -3.71 -0.07 -17.64
C VAL A 18 -3.28 -1.47 -18.10
N VAL A 19 -3.30 -2.47 -17.23
CA VAL A 19 -3.05 -3.87 -17.60
C VAL A 19 -4.02 -4.34 -18.67
N ILE A 20 -5.32 -4.15 -18.45
CA ILE A 20 -6.37 -4.57 -19.39
C ILE A 20 -6.20 -3.87 -20.74
N VAL A 21 -5.93 -2.56 -20.73
CA VAL A 21 -5.66 -1.79 -21.96
C VAL A 21 -4.43 -2.33 -22.68
N GLY A 22 -3.33 -2.58 -21.96
CA GLY A 22 -2.10 -3.15 -22.51
C GLY A 22 -2.32 -4.50 -23.18
N LEU A 23 -3.07 -5.40 -22.53
CA LEU A 23 -3.41 -6.72 -23.06
C LEU A 23 -4.41 -6.68 -24.22
N SER A 24 -5.23 -5.63 -24.31
CA SER A 24 -6.21 -5.44 -25.39
C SER A 24 -5.59 -4.87 -26.68
N ILE A 25 -4.30 -4.53 -26.68
CA ILE A 25 -3.62 -3.98 -27.86
C ILE A 25 -3.49 -5.04 -28.97
N LYS A 26 -3.74 -4.60 -30.22
CA LYS A 26 -3.72 -5.44 -31.42
C LYS A 26 -2.41 -6.26 -31.55
N PRO A 27 -2.48 -7.48 -32.14
CA PRO A 27 -1.35 -8.41 -32.20
C PRO A 27 -0.13 -7.92 -33.01
N LYS A 28 -0.26 -6.84 -33.79
CA LYS A 28 0.88 -6.19 -34.47
C LYS A 28 1.79 -5.42 -33.51
N MET A 29 1.29 -5.06 -32.31
CA MET A 29 1.98 -4.27 -31.30
C MET A 29 2.12 -5.05 -29.97
N LYS A 30 2.33 -6.37 -30.03
CA LYS A 30 2.41 -7.24 -28.84
C LYS A 30 3.45 -6.78 -27.81
N VAL A 31 4.62 -6.33 -28.27
CA VAL A 31 5.70 -5.87 -27.38
C VAL A 31 5.27 -4.60 -26.63
N LEU A 32 4.68 -3.65 -27.33
CA LEU A 32 4.17 -2.42 -26.72
C LEU A 32 3.06 -2.71 -25.71
N GLY A 33 2.10 -3.58 -26.10
CA GLY A 33 1.02 -4.00 -25.20
C GLY A 33 1.53 -4.71 -23.95
N LEU A 34 2.54 -5.57 -24.10
CA LEU A 34 3.20 -6.24 -22.98
C LEU A 34 3.90 -5.25 -22.05
N VAL A 35 4.66 -4.29 -22.60
CA VAL A 35 5.35 -3.26 -21.78
C VAL A 35 4.35 -2.42 -21.01
N ILE A 36 3.25 -2.00 -21.65
CA ILE A 36 2.17 -1.26 -20.98
C ILE A 36 1.52 -2.11 -19.89
N ALA A 37 1.26 -3.39 -20.16
CA ALA A 37 0.66 -4.29 -19.17
C ALA A 37 1.57 -4.51 -17.96
N VAL A 38 2.87 -4.73 -18.18
CA VAL A 38 3.86 -4.84 -17.09
C VAL A 38 3.95 -3.53 -16.30
N GLY A 39 3.95 -2.38 -16.98
CA GLY A 39 3.93 -1.07 -16.32
C GLY A 39 2.68 -0.86 -15.45
N GLY A 40 1.50 -1.20 -15.97
CA GLY A 40 0.25 -1.15 -15.22
C GLY A 40 0.24 -2.07 -14.00
N PHE A 41 0.81 -3.27 -14.13
CA PHE A 41 0.95 -4.22 -13.03
C PHE A 41 1.86 -3.68 -11.92
N LEU A 42 3.02 -3.12 -12.28
CA LEU A 42 3.94 -2.53 -11.32
C LEU A 42 3.32 -1.33 -10.59
N LEU A 43 2.60 -0.46 -11.31
CA LEU A 43 1.88 0.66 -10.70
C LEU A 43 0.78 0.17 -9.75
N GLY A 44 -0.03 -0.79 -10.18
CA GLY A 44 -1.13 -1.32 -9.37
C GLY A 44 -0.67 -2.07 -8.13
N THR A 45 0.50 -2.71 -8.15
CA THR A 45 1.08 -3.43 -7.00
C THR A 45 1.98 -2.55 -6.13
N SER A 46 2.38 -1.36 -6.58
CA SER A 46 3.29 -0.47 -5.85
C SER A 46 2.86 -0.14 -4.40
N PRO A 47 1.56 0.05 -4.05
CA PRO A 47 1.19 0.30 -2.66
C PRO A 47 1.43 -0.91 -1.74
N VAL A 48 1.30 -2.13 -2.29
CA VAL A 48 1.57 -3.37 -1.54
C VAL A 48 3.05 -3.44 -1.20
N TRP A 49 3.92 -3.20 -2.18
CA TRP A 49 5.36 -3.15 -1.95
C TRP A 49 5.76 -2.06 -0.95
N TYR A 50 5.17 -0.87 -1.07
CA TYR A 50 5.40 0.21 -0.11
C TYR A 50 5.02 -0.24 1.31
N SER A 51 3.84 -0.83 1.48
CA SER A 51 3.39 -1.32 2.79
C SER A 51 4.31 -2.42 3.34
N ALA A 52 4.80 -3.34 2.50
CA ALA A 52 5.68 -4.41 2.94
C ALA A 52 7.07 -3.89 3.39
N ILE A 53 7.54 -2.79 2.81
CA ILE A 53 8.85 -2.19 3.13
C ILE A 53 8.78 -1.26 4.33
N THR A 54 7.67 -0.53 4.50
CA THR A 54 7.53 0.48 5.56
C THR A 54 6.74 -0.01 6.77
N GLN A 55 6.27 -1.26 6.77
CA GLN A 55 5.59 -1.82 7.94
C GLN A 55 6.59 -1.94 9.09
N PRO A 56 6.26 -1.43 10.29
CA PRO A 56 7.09 -1.63 11.46
C PRO A 56 7.22 -3.13 11.75
N THR A 57 8.36 -3.52 12.27
CA THR A 57 8.56 -4.91 12.71
C THR A 57 7.63 -5.23 13.89
N ASP A 58 7.35 -6.51 14.11
CA ASP A 58 6.51 -6.95 15.23
C ASP A 58 7.06 -6.48 16.59
N GLU A 59 8.39 -6.40 16.70
CA GLU A 59 9.07 -5.93 17.90
C GLU A 59 8.86 -4.43 18.12
N GLU A 60 9.03 -3.59 17.10
CA GLU A 60 8.74 -2.15 17.15
C GLU A 60 7.26 -1.87 17.48
N MET A 61 6.34 -2.67 16.93
CA MET A 61 4.92 -2.60 17.26
C MET A 61 4.65 -2.93 18.73
N TYR A 62 5.31 -3.96 19.26
CA TYR A 62 5.16 -4.36 20.66
C TYR A 62 5.75 -3.33 21.64
N GLU A 63 6.89 -2.73 21.29
CA GLU A 63 7.50 -1.67 22.07
C GLU A 63 6.63 -0.41 22.10
N ALA A 64 6.14 0.04 20.94
CA ALA A 64 5.22 1.18 20.84
C ALA A 64 3.94 0.95 21.67
N TRP A 65 3.40 -0.28 21.66
CA TRP A 65 2.23 -0.63 22.46
C TRP A 65 2.52 -0.58 23.97
N ARG A 66 3.66 -1.15 24.41
CA ARG A 66 4.07 -1.10 25.82
C ARG A 66 4.30 0.34 26.31
N GLU A 67 4.96 1.16 25.51
CA GLU A 67 5.20 2.56 25.83
C GLU A 67 3.88 3.34 25.96
N GLN A 68 2.93 3.11 25.04
CA GLN A 68 1.60 3.70 25.12
C GLN A 68 0.85 3.28 26.40
N GLN A 69 0.96 2.03 26.85
CA GLN A 69 0.36 1.60 28.12
C GLN A 69 0.97 2.30 29.33
N ARG A 70 2.30 2.43 29.38
CA ARG A 70 2.99 3.15 30.46
C ARG A 70 2.52 4.60 30.56
N LEU A 71 2.51 5.32 29.43
CA LEU A 71 2.03 6.70 29.38
C LEU A 71 0.57 6.85 29.82
N HIS A 72 -0.28 5.87 29.49
CA HIS A 72 -1.68 5.88 29.91
C HIS A 72 -1.80 5.68 31.43
N GLN A 73 -1.00 4.79 32.00
CA GLN A 73 -0.99 4.52 33.42
C GLN A 73 -0.46 5.71 34.24
N GLU A 74 0.62 6.38 33.79
CA GLU A 74 1.12 7.61 34.41
C GLU A 74 0.09 8.75 34.40
N ARG A 75 -0.69 8.88 33.32
CA ARG A 75 -1.78 9.87 33.26
C ARG A 75 -2.91 9.58 34.24
N MET A 76 -3.15 8.33 34.57
CA MET A 76 -4.17 7.93 35.54
C MET A 76 -3.66 8.16 36.97
N ASP A 77 -2.39 7.89 37.22
CA ASP A 77 -1.74 8.09 38.53
C ASP A 77 -1.64 9.59 38.88
N ASN A 78 -1.25 10.45 37.92
CA ASN A 78 -1.16 11.91 38.11
C ASN A 78 -2.53 12.63 38.24
N ARG A 79 -3.65 11.91 38.16
CA ARG A 79 -5.01 12.46 38.35
C ARG A 79 -5.57 12.23 39.76
N HIS A 80 -4.83 11.51 40.61
CA HIS A 80 -5.15 11.27 42.02
C HIS A 80 -4.31 12.15 42.94
#